data_AF-A0A2N7XE34-F1
#
_entry.id   AF-A0A2N7XE34-F1
#
_cell.length_a   1.000
_cell.length_b   1.000
_cell.length_c   1.000
_cell.angle_alpha   90.00
_cell.angle_beta   90.00
_cell.angle_gamma   90.00
#
_symmetry.space_group_name_H-M   'P 1'
#
loop_
_entity.id
_entity.type
_entity.pdbx_description
1 polymer ?
#
loop_
_entity_poly.entity_id
_entity_poly.type
_entity_poly.pdbx_seq_one_letter_code
_entity_poly.pdbx_strand_id
1 'polypeptide(L)'
;MSTRKSLLWVSSSKKDLKQMPADVQDVFGHALDLAQSGAKHPDAKPLKGFGGAGVLEMVDDFNTNTYRAVYTVRFGNAIYVLHCFQKKSTTGITTTQCDVDLIRKRLQAAQDHAKGSGND
;
A
#
# COMPACT_ATOMS: atom_id res chain seq x y z
N MET A 1 22.24 6.59 12.49
CA MET A 1 21.01 7.28 12.06
C MET A 1 20.22 6.31 11.20
N SER A 2 18.99 5.97 11.57
CA SER A 2 18.15 5.10 10.75
C SER A 2 17.81 5.86 9.46
N THR A 3 18.31 5.39 8.33
CA THR A 3 17.99 5.97 7.02
C THR A 3 16.54 5.66 6.70
N ARG A 4 15.71 6.71 6.71
CA ARG A 4 14.29 6.63 6.36
C ARG A 4 14.17 6.08 4.94
N LYS A 5 13.33 5.06 4.73
CA LYS A 5 13.07 4.48 3.41
C LYS A 5 12.35 5.49 2.52
N SER A 6 12.68 5.51 1.23
CA SER A 6 11.97 6.32 0.24
C SER A 6 10.53 5.82 0.06
N LEU A 7 9.57 6.71 -0.17
CA LEU A 7 8.19 6.35 -0.48
C LEU A 7 7.94 6.54 -1.97
N LEU A 8 7.72 5.45 -2.68
CA LEU A 8 7.50 5.42 -4.12
C LEU A 8 6.06 5.04 -4.43
N TRP A 9 5.44 5.80 -5.33
CA TRP A 9 4.03 5.62 -5.69
C TRP A 9 3.95 4.92 -7.04
N VAL A 10 3.29 3.77 -7.09
CA VAL A 10 3.12 3.03 -8.35
C VAL A 10 1.88 3.53 -9.09
N SER A 11 2.06 3.99 -10.33
CA SER A 11 0.96 4.40 -11.21
C SER A 11 0.03 5.44 -10.55
N SER A 12 -1.29 5.23 -10.57
CA SER A 12 -2.28 6.18 -10.04
C SER A 12 -2.40 6.22 -8.52
N SER A 13 -1.70 5.36 -7.76
CA SER A 13 -1.90 5.18 -6.31
C SER A 13 -1.90 6.48 -5.50
N LYS A 14 -0.99 7.42 -5.81
CA LYS A 14 -0.95 8.74 -5.15
C LYS A 14 -2.17 9.59 -5.45
N LYS A 15 -2.62 9.58 -6.70
CA LYS A 15 -3.81 10.31 -7.15
C LYS A 15 -5.06 9.71 -6.50
N ASP A 16 -5.11 8.38 -6.37
CA ASP A 16 -6.23 7.67 -5.78
C ASP A 16 -6.34 7.96 -4.28
N LEU A 17 -5.21 7.98 -3.55
CA LEU A 17 -5.17 8.42 -2.15
C LEU A 17 -5.68 9.85 -1.98
N LYS A 18 -5.23 10.78 -2.84
CA LYS A 18 -5.63 12.20 -2.76
C LYS A 18 -7.12 12.46 -3.03
N GLN A 19 -7.85 11.49 -3.56
CA GLN A 19 -9.29 11.58 -3.79
C GLN A 19 -10.10 11.03 -2.59
N MET A 20 -9.44 10.46 -1.58
CA MET A 20 -10.09 9.96 -0.36
C MET A 20 -10.43 11.13 0.60
N PRO A 21 -11.33 10.92 1.58
CA PRO A 21 -11.55 11.88 2.66
C PRO A 21 -10.27 12.25 3.39
N ALA A 22 -10.18 13.47 3.93
CA ALA A 22 -8.98 13.97 4.60
C ALA A 22 -8.54 13.05 5.75
N ASP A 23 -9.49 12.63 6.60
CA ASP A 23 -9.22 11.74 7.74
C ASP A 23 -8.59 10.40 7.29
N VAL A 24 -9.07 9.84 6.19
CA VAL A 24 -8.50 8.61 5.59
C VAL A 24 -7.09 8.86 5.06
N GLN A 25 -6.84 10.03 4.44
CA GLN A 25 -5.51 10.41 3.98
C GLN A 25 -4.53 10.55 5.14
N ASP A 26 -4.96 11.09 6.28
CA ASP A 26 -4.14 11.27 7.48
C ASP A 26 -3.77 9.93 8.10
N VAL A 27 -4.73 9.01 8.25
CA VAL A 27 -4.48 7.65 8.78
C VAL A 27 -3.49 6.90 7.88
N PHE A 28 -3.73 6.88 6.57
CA PHE A 28 -2.83 6.19 5.63
C PHE A 28 -1.47 6.87 5.53
N GLY A 29 -1.43 8.21 5.56
CA GLY A 29 -0.20 8.99 5.59
C GLY A 29 0.66 8.65 6.81
N HIS A 30 0.05 8.60 7.99
CA HIS A 30 0.74 8.22 9.23
C HIS A 30 1.27 6.78 9.19
N ALA A 31 0.48 5.84 8.68
CA ALA A 31 0.92 4.45 8.55
C ALA A 31 2.10 4.29 7.57
N LEU A 32 2.08 5.01 6.45
CA LEU A 32 3.20 5.05 5.51
C LEU A 32 4.42 5.75 6.11
N ASP A 33 4.23 6.80 6.91
CA ASP A 33 5.30 7.50 7.61
C ASP A 33 6.06 6.55 8.55
N LEU A 34 5.32 5.76 9.34
CA LEU A 34 5.87 4.72 10.20
C LEU A 34 6.60 3.63 9.39
N ALA A 35 6.02 3.20 8.27
CA ALA A 35 6.66 2.21 7.40
C ALA A 35 8.00 2.72 6.85
N GLN A 36 8.10 4.00 6.51
CA GLN A 36 9.34 4.62 6.07
C GLN A 36 10.40 4.67 7.19
N SER A 37 9.99 4.82 8.45
CA SER A 37 10.91 4.79 9.59
C SER A 37 11.30 3.37 10.03
N GLY A 38 10.82 2.34 9.33
CA GLY A 38 11.04 0.93 9.68
C GLY A 38 10.11 0.42 10.79
N ALA A 39 9.17 1.25 11.25
CA ALA A 39 8.11 0.84 12.14
C ALA A 39 6.92 0.26 11.34
N LYS A 40 5.93 -0.27 12.05
CA LYS A 40 4.72 -0.81 11.44
C LYS A 40 3.52 -0.27 12.20
N HIS A 41 2.57 0.32 11.48
CA HIS A 41 1.30 0.72 12.06
C HIS A 41 0.58 -0.51 12.66
N PRO A 42 -0.04 -0.41 13.84
CA PRO A 42 -0.70 -1.54 14.50
C PRO A 42 -1.73 -2.24 13.61
N ASP A 43 -2.49 -1.46 12.84
CA ASP A 43 -3.54 -1.98 11.95
C ASP A 43 -3.03 -2.45 10.57
N ALA A 44 -1.73 -2.27 10.28
CA ALA A 44 -1.16 -2.81 9.05
C ALA A 44 -1.11 -4.34 9.15
N LYS A 45 -1.67 -5.03 8.15
CA LYS A 45 -1.72 -6.50 8.14
C LYS A 45 -1.24 -7.07 6.81
N PRO A 46 -0.66 -8.27 6.79
CA PRO A 46 -0.32 -8.94 5.54
C PRO A 46 -1.56 -9.14 4.66
N LEU A 47 -1.46 -8.72 3.40
CA LEU A 47 -2.49 -8.99 2.40
C LEU A 47 -2.45 -10.48 2.04
N LYS A 48 -3.56 -11.18 2.28
CA LYS A 48 -3.68 -12.62 1.97
C LYS A 48 -3.48 -12.88 0.47
N GLY A 49 -2.81 -13.99 0.12
CA GLY A 49 -2.61 -14.40 -1.28
C GLY A 49 -1.39 -13.79 -1.98
N PHE A 50 -0.53 -13.05 -1.27
CA PHE A 50 0.68 -12.40 -1.81
C PHE A 50 2.00 -12.95 -1.22
N GLY A 51 2.03 -14.24 -0.88
CA GLY A 51 3.26 -14.92 -0.47
C GLY A 51 3.89 -14.41 0.83
N GLY A 52 3.07 -14.09 1.85
CA GLY A 52 3.51 -13.72 3.20
C GLY A 52 3.59 -12.20 3.48
N ALA A 53 4.36 -11.81 4.50
CA ALA A 53 4.40 -10.45 5.09
C ALA A 53 5.01 -9.35 4.20
N GLY A 54 5.19 -9.60 2.90
CA GLY A 54 5.82 -8.65 2.00
C GLY A 54 4.91 -7.55 1.48
N VAL A 55 3.63 -7.88 1.33
CA VAL A 55 2.59 -6.93 0.92
C VAL A 55 1.70 -6.72 2.12
N LEU A 56 1.60 -5.47 2.55
CA LEU A 56 0.80 -5.04 3.68
C LEU A 56 -0.39 -4.24 3.17
N GLU A 57 -1.51 -4.34 3.87
CA GLU A 57 -2.67 -3.49 3.70
C GLU A 57 -2.98 -2.73 5.00
N MET A 58 -3.34 -1.47 4.84
CA MET A 58 -4.08 -0.66 5.80
C MET A 58 -5.55 -0.66 5.42
N VAL A 59 -6.44 -0.70 6.42
CA VAL A 59 -7.88 -0.62 6.25
C VAL A 59 -8.38 0.48 7.16
N ASP A 60 -9.19 1.39 6.62
CA ASP A 60 -9.82 2.46 7.39
C ASP A 60 -11.29 2.59 6.98
N ASP A 61 -12.18 2.69 7.96
CA ASP A 61 -13.62 2.77 7.75
C ASP A 61 -14.08 4.21 8.01
N PHE A 62 -14.60 4.88 6.98
CA PHE A 62 -15.06 6.26 7.07
C PHE A 62 -16.43 6.43 6.42
N ASN A 63 -17.38 7.00 7.18
CA ASN A 63 -18.73 7.34 6.74
C ASN A 63 -19.39 6.24 5.86
N THR A 64 -19.54 5.04 6.42
CA THR A 64 -20.08 3.81 5.78
C THR A 64 -19.22 3.13 4.71
N ASN A 65 -18.07 3.72 4.36
CA ASN A 65 -17.18 3.20 3.33
C ASN A 65 -15.89 2.64 3.93
N THR A 66 -15.41 1.53 3.38
CA THR A 66 -14.10 0.97 3.72
C THR A 66 -13.07 1.36 2.69
N TYR A 67 -11.98 1.99 3.11
CA TYR A 67 -10.83 2.35 2.29
C TYR A 67 -9.67 1.42 2.58
N ARG A 68 -8.83 1.18 1.58
CA ARG A 68 -7.60 0.40 1.74
C ARG A 68 -6.42 1.06 1.05
N ALA A 69 -5.26 0.97 1.69
CA ALA A 69 -3.97 1.27 1.09
C ALA A 69 -3.07 0.04 1.15
N VAL A 70 -2.56 -0.38 0.00
CA VAL A 70 -1.72 -1.58 -0.15
C VAL A 70 -0.32 -1.15 -0.55
N TYR A 71 0.68 -1.65 0.17
CA TYR A 71 2.08 -1.31 -0.06
C TYR A 71 3.01 -2.50 0.19
N THR A 72 4.23 -2.45 -0.36
CA THR A 72 5.27 -3.46 -0.12
C THR A 72 6.52 -2.83 0.47
N VAL A 73 7.15 -3.57 1.38
CA VAL A 73 8.37 -3.17 2.09
C VAL A 73 9.57 -4.06 1.71
N ARG A 74 9.38 -5.01 0.78
CA ARG A 74 10.37 -6.04 0.44
C ARG A 74 11.55 -5.55 -0.39
N PHE A 75 11.47 -4.36 -0.97
CA PHE A 75 12.38 -3.94 -2.03
C PHE A 75 13.35 -2.87 -1.53
N GLY A 76 14.53 -3.33 -1.11
CA GLY A 76 15.65 -2.46 -0.74
C GLY A 76 15.28 -1.40 0.31
N ASN A 77 15.72 -0.15 0.08
CA ASN A 77 15.43 0.98 0.96
C ASN A 77 14.20 1.81 0.52
N ALA A 78 13.19 1.17 -0.08
CA ALA A 78 11.97 1.84 -0.51
C ALA A 78 10.70 1.12 -0.07
N ILE A 79 9.66 1.91 0.18
CA ILE A 79 8.28 1.49 0.38
C ILE A 79 7.53 1.81 -0.91
N TYR A 80 6.96 0.80 -1.56
CA TYR A 80 6.16 1.01 -2.77
C TYR A 80 4.68 0.96 -2.43
N VAL A 81 3.98 2.07 -2.62
CA VAL A 81 2.52 2.11 -2.52
C VAL A 81 1.93 1.61 -3.83
N LEU A 82 1.24 0.47 -3.75
CA LEU A 82 0.75 -0.27 -4.90
C LEU A 82 -0.65 0.19 -5.28
N HIS A 83 -1.55 0.36 -4.32
CA HIS A 83 -2.94 0.68 -4.61
C HIS A 83 -3.63 1.35 -3.43
N CYS A 84 -4.43 2.37 -3.71
CA CYS A 84 -5.29 3.03 -2.73
C CYS A 84 -6.69 3.01 -3.32
N PHE A 85 -7.67 2.43 -2.64
CA PHE A 85 -9.02 2.30 -3.18
C PHE A 85 -10.09 2.28 -2.10
N GLN A 86 -11.28 2.75 -2.46
CA GLN A 86 -12.50 2.50 -1.72
C GLN A 86 -13.05 1.15 -2.15
N LYS A 87 -13.33 0.28 -1.19
CA LYS A 87 -13.99 -0.98 -1.42
C LYS A 87 -15.42 -0.73 -1.89
N LYS A 88 -15.78 -1.26 -3.06
CA LYS A 88 -17.09 -1.01 -3.70
C LYS A 88 -18.27 -1.81 -3.12
N SER A 89 -18.01 -2.85 -2.33
CA SER A 89 -19.06 -3.69 -1.72
C SER A 89 -19.01 -3.60 -0.20
N THR A 90 -20.15 -3.31 0.41
CA THR A 90 -20.34 -3.29 1.88
C THR A 90 -20.42 -4.70 2.49
N THR A 91 -20.64 -5.75 1.69
CA THR A 91 -20.98 -7.10 2.19
C THR A 91 -19.85 -8.15 2.11
N GLY A 92 -18.83 -7.99 1.26
CA GLY A 92 -17.74 -8.99 1.14
C GLY A 92 -16.51 -8.65 1.97
N ILE A 93 -15.88 -9.56 2.72
CA ILE A 93 -14.62 -9.25 3.45
C ILE A 93 -13.41 -9.15 2.48
N THR A 94 -13.55 -9.77 1.31
CA THR A 94 -12.48 -9.99 0.33
C THR A 94 -12.33 -8.82 -0.65
N THR A 95 -11.08 -8.47 -0.96
CA THR A 95 -10.72 -7.56 -2.06
C THR A 95 -11.22 -8.13 -3.39
N THR A 96 -11.77 -7.31 -4.26
CA THR A 96 -12.31 -7.78 -5.55
C THR A 96 -11.21 -8.40 -6.41
N GLN A 97 -11.55 -9.35 -7.28
CA GLN A 97 -10.56 -9.99 -8.16
C GLN A 97 -9.83 -8.96 -9.04
N CYS A 98 -10.54 -7.94 -9.52
CA CYS A 98 -9.96 -6.84 -10.28
C CYS A 98 -8.89 -6.06 -9.49
N ASP A 99 -9.17 -5.75 -8.21
CA ASP A 99 -8.19 -5.06 -7.35
C ASP A 99 -6.99 -5.97 -7.06
N VAL A 100 -7.21 -7.27 -6.82
CA VAL A 100 -6.13 -8.25 -6.60
C VAL A 100 -5.20 -8.32 -7.82
N ASP A 101 -5.75 -8.41 -9.02
CA ASP A 101 -4.96 -8.50 -10.26
C ASP A 101 -4.21 -7.19 -10.55
N LEU A 102 -4.82 -6.05 -10.25
CA LEU A 102 -4.14 -4.76 -10.33
C LEU A 102 -2.97 -4.66 -9.34
N ILE A 103 -3.15 -5.11 -8.10
CA ILE A 103 -2.09 -5.14 -7.09
C ILE A 103 -0.94 -6.05 -7.57
N ARG A 104 -1.22 -7.23 -8.14
CA ARG A 104 -0.19 -8.12 -8.70
C ARG A 104 0.60 -7.45 -9.82
N LYS A 105 -0.09 -6.82 -10.78
CA LYS A 105 0.55 -6.09 -11.88
C LYS A 105 1.46 -4.98 -11.38
N ARG A 106 0.99 -4.20 -10.40
CA ARG A 106 1.77 -3.09 -9.81
C ARG A 106 2.92 -3.58 -8.94
N LEU A 107 2.76 -4.71 -8.26
CA LEU A 107 3.83 -5.36 -7.51
C LEU A 107 4.96 -5.82 -8.42
N GLN A 108 4.64 -6.41 -9.58
CA GLN A 108 5.63 -6.78 -10.59
C GLN A 108 6.40 -5.55 -11.09
N ALA A 109 5.69 -4.46 -11.45
CA ALA A 109 6.33 -3.22 -11.87
C ALA A 109 7.26 -2.63 -10.80
N ALA A 110 6.87 -2.69 -9.52
CA ALA A 110 7.72 -2.28 -8.41
C ALA A 110 8.97 -3.17 -8.26
N GLN A 111 8.83 -4.48 -8.46
CA GLN A 111 9.96 -5.41 -8.44
C GLN A 111 10.94 -5.14 -9.58
N ASP A 112 10.44 -4.87 -10.78
CA ASP A 112 11.27 -4.58 -11.95
C ASP A 112 12.01 -3.25 -11.77
N HIS A 113 11.34 -2.22 -11.26
CA HIS A 113 11.97 -0.95 -10.89
C HIS A 113 13.08 -1.17 -9.83
N ALA A 114 12.81 -1.93 -8.78
CA ALA A 114 13.78 -2.20 -7.72
C ALA A 114 15.00 -2.99 -8.19
N LYS A 115 14.84 -3.91 -9.15
CA LYS A 115 15.96 -4.63 -9.77
C LYS A 115 16.81 -3.71 -10.65
N GLY A 116 16.16 -2.81 -11.41
CA GLY A 116 16.86 -1.83 -12.25
C GLY A 116 17.68 -0.82 -11.45
N SER A 117 17.19 -0.38 -10.29
CA SER A 117 17.90 0.55 -9.40
C SER A 117 19.03 -0.08 -8.57
N GLY A 118 19.24 -1.40 -8.65
CA GLY A 118 20.27 -2.13 -7.89
C GLY A 118 21.59 -2.33 -8.66
N ASN A 119 21.71 -1.79 -9.86
CA ASN A 119 22.87 -1.94 -10.75
C ASN A 119 23.63 -0.61 -10.98
N ASP A 120 23.50 0.34 -10.05
CA ASP A 120 24.27 1.60 -9.98
C ASP A 120 25.20 1.60 -8.76
#